data_AF-A0L9W1-F1
#
_entry.id   AF-A0L9W1-F1
#
_cell.length_a   1.000
_cell.length_b   1.000
_cell.length_c   1.000
_cell.angle_alpha   90.00
_cell.angle_beta   90.00
_cell.angle_gamma   90.00
#
_symmetry.space_group_name_H-M   'P 1'
#
loop_
_entity.id
_entity.type
_entity.pdbx_description
1 polymer ?
#
loop_
_entity_poly.entity_id
_entity_poly.type
_entity_poly.pdbx_seq_one_letter_code
_entity_poly.pdbx_strand_id
1 'polypeptide(L)'
;MGSRSTKGTIWDEVGFFGHTVGMVLKRSTGAAIRWFDETFSVDTDYRSAYFRDKGIKYAKQGRYTHAAEVLEEVVQTNYEDFEAGFHLAFCYLKLDKLQSGINLLSHYYKAGHKDAKVISILGMALIQSEMYEDAVEVLKQGAAENLDNFNIHYRLGMALDHLERYDEALLAFQNAMKLRPEEPRVYRSIGFAMEQLGMRDQAVQLFKRAAQLEEGRRG
;
A
#
# COMPACT_ATOMS: atom_id res chain seq x y z
N MET A 1 6.35 27.47 -57.93
CA MET A 1 7.46 26.83 -57.16
C MET A 1 7.85 27.82 -56.07
N GLY A 2 7.89 27.55 -54.78
CA GLY A 2 7.73 26.37 -53.94
C GLY A 2 7.94 26.88 -52.51
N SER A 3 7.13 26.37 -51.58
CA SER A 3 6.96 26.85 -50.20
C SER A 3 8.03 26.37 -49.20
N ARG A 4 8.10 27.06 -48.03
CA ARG A 4 8.60 26.62 -46.70
C ARG A 4 10.14 26.59 -46.53
N SER A 5 10.76 26.85 -45.37
CA SER A 5 10.28 26.87 -43.97
C SER A 5 11.14 27.78 -43.07
N THR A 6 10.48 28.61 -42.26
CA THR A 6 11.00 29.11 -40.99
C THR A 6 11.01 27.98 -39.96
N LYS A 7 12.20 27.55 -39.53
CA LYS A 7 12.42 26.75 -38.32
C LYS A 7 13.65 27.30 -37.59
N GLY A 8 13.46 28.41 -36.89
CA GLY A 8 14.28 28.79 -35.74
C GLY A 8 13.50 28.36 -34.50
N THR A 9 14.05 27.43 -33.75
CA THR A 9 13.38 26.68 -32.68
C THR A 9 13.31 27.50 -31.39
N ILE A 10 12.17 27.46 -30.70
CA ILE A 10 11.94 27.99 -29.33
C ILE A 10 13.04 27.56 -28.33
N TRP A 11 13.76 26.47 -28.61
CA TRP A 11 14.89 25.96 -27.84
C TRP A 11 16.13 26.88 -27.83
N ASP A 12 16.32 27.73 -28.84
CA ASP A 12 17.47 28.64 -28.91
C ASP A 12 17.28 29.89 -28.02
N GLU A 13 16.03 30.33 -27.82
CA GLU A 13 15.69 31.46 -26.94
C GLU A 13 15.66 31.06 -25.46
N VAL A 14 15.20 29.84 -25.14
CA VAL A 14 15.21 29.30 -23.77
C VAL A 14 16.65 29.03 -23.29
N GLY A 15 17.53 28.56 -24.19
CA GLY A 15 18.96 28.40 -23.90
C GLY A 15 19.68 29.74 -23.66
N PHE A 16 19.33 30.77 -24.44
CA PHE A 16 19.89 32.11 -24.28
C PHE A 16 19.41 32.80 -22.99
N PHE A 17 18.13 32.65 -22.63
CA PHE A 17 17.59 33.16 -21.36
C PHE A 17 18.22 32.46 -20.13
N GLY A 18 18.36 31.13 -20.17
CA GLY A 18 19.01 30.38 -19.08
C GLY A 18 20.49 30.76 -18.90
N HIS A 19 21.22 31.00 -19.99
CA HIS A 19 22.64 31.34 -19.94
C HIS A 19 22.89 32.80 -19.51
N THR A 20 22.06 33.75 -19.95
CA THR A 20 22.18 35.17 -19.59
C THR A 20 21.76 35.43 -18.13
N VAL A 21 20.69 34.79 -17.67
CA VAL A 21 20.28 34.82 -16.25
C VAL A 21 21.34 34.18 -15.36
N GLY A 22 21.94 33.05 -15.77
CA GLY A 22 23.05 32.41 -15.05
C GLY A 22 24.31 33.29 -14.92
N MET A 23 24.58 34.15 -15.90
CA MET A 23 25.74 35.07 -15.88
C MET A 23 25.50 36.29 -14.99
N VAL A 24 24.26 36.80 -14.93
CA VAL A 24 23.86 37.89 -14.04
C VAL A 24 23.77 37.42 -12.58
N LEU A 25 23.25 36.20 -12.34
CA LEU A 25 23.15 35.61 -11.00
C LEU A 25 24.51 35.26 -10.37
N LYS A 26 25.53 34.97 -11.19
CA LYS A 26 26.90 34.67 -10.70
C LYS A 26 27.58 35.84 -9.99
N ARG A 27 27.03 37.06 -10.07
CA ARG A 27 27.55 38.27 -9.41
C ARG A 27 26.73 38.74 -8.19
N SER A 28 25.61 38.10 -7.87
CA SER A 28 24.66 38.52 -6.80
C SER A 28 24.18 37.33 -5.95
N THR A 29 25.10 36.40 -5.68
CA THR A 29 24.80 34.99 -5.44
C THR A 29 24.09 34.67 -4.12
N GLY A 30 24.28 35.43 -3.04
CA GLY A 30 23.67 35.06 -1.75
C GLY A 30 22.16 35.31 -1.66
N ALA A 31 21.74 36.53 -1.96
CA ALA A 31 20.35 36.95 -1.81
C ALA A 31 19.46 36.45 -2.96
N ALA A 32 20.01 36.32 -4.18
CA ALA A 32 19.24 35.82 -5.32
C ALA A 32 18.99 34.31 -5.24
N ILE A 33 19.97 33.52 -4.76
CA ILE A 33 19.76 32.09 -4.49
C ILE A 33 18.73 31.92 -3.37
N ARG A 34 18.86 32.68 -2.27
CA ARG A 34 17.88 32.63 -1.17
C ARG A 34 16.49 33.05 -1.60
N TRP A 35 16.35 34.09 -2.42
CA TRP A 35 15.06 34.53 -2.95
C TRP A 35 14.49 33.52 -3.95
N PHE A 36 15.34 32.85 -4.74
CA PHE A 36 14.92 31.75 -5.62
C PHE A 36 14.44 30.57 -4.77
N ASP A 37 15.19 30.14 -3.77
CA ASP A 37 14.77 29.06 -2.85
C ASP A 37 13.51 29.46 -2.06
N GLU A 38 13.35 30.71 -1.63
CA GLU A 38 12.14 31.19 -0.93
C GLU A 38 10.92 31.32 -1.86
N THR A 39 11.13 31.68 -3.14
CA THR A 39 10.04 31.85 -4.13
C THR A 39 9.64 30.51 -4.78
N PHE A 40 10.59 29.58 -4.94
CA PHE A 40 10.41 28.26 -5.56
C PHE A 40 10.40 27.10 -4.54
N SER A 41 10.59 27.32 -3.24
CA SER A 41 10.30 26.28 -2.22
C SER A 41 8.81 25.92 -2.18
N VAL A 42 7.94 26.86 -2.56
CA VAL A 42 6.51 26.61 -2.83
C VAL A 42 6.32 25.62 -4.00
N ASP A 43 7.29 25.53 -4.91
CA ASP A 43 7.27 24.61 -6.07
C ASP A 43 7.51 23.16 -5.62
N THR A 44 8.25 22.91 -4.52
CA THR A 44 8.53 21.53 -4.08
C THR A 44 7.30 20.85 -3.50
N ASP A 45 6.50 21.56 -2.70
CA ASP A 45 5.23 21.04 -2.18
C ASP A 45 4.19 20.86 -3.28
N TYR A 46 4.07 21.84 -4.18
CA TYR A 46 3.17 21.76 -5.33
C TYR A 46 3.55 20.63 -6.29
N ARG A 47 4.84 20.49 -6.60
CA ARG A 47 5.42 19.40 -7.39
C ARG A 47 5.12 18.06 -6.73
N SER A 48 5.39 17.93 -5.43
CA SER A 48 5.16 16.71 -4.67
C SER A 48 3.68 16.31 -4.70
N ALA A 49 2.77 17.26 -4.49
CA ALA A 49 1.33 17.03 -4.59
C ALA A 49 0.90 16.57 -5.99
N TYR A 50 1.39 17.24 -7.04
CA TYR A 50 1.09 16.87 -8.43
C TYR A 50 1.57 15.44 -8.76
N PHE A 51 2.82 15.11 -8.41
CA PHE A 51 3.36 13.77 -8.68
C PHE A 51 2.71 12.70 -7.81
N ARG A 52 2.37 13.00 -6.55
CA ARG A 52 1.58 12.10 -5.70
C ARG A 52 0.26 11.76 -6.36
N ASP A 53 -0.54 12.77 -6.75
CA ASP A 53 -1.85 12.55 -7.36
C ASP A 53 -1.74 11.78 -8.69
N LYS A 54 -0.70 12.10 -9.49
CA LYS A 54 -0.39 11.39 -10.74
C LYS A 54 -0.02 9.93 -10.49
N GLY A 55 0.84 9.65 -9.52
CA GLY A 55 1.27 8.31 -9.12
C GLY A 55 0.09 7.48 -8.61
N ILE A 56 -0.74 8.05 -7.73
CA ILE A 56 -1.98 7.43 -7.23
C ILE A 56 -2.92 7.11 -8.40
N LYS A 57 -3.07 8.02 -9.37
CA LYS A 57 -3.89 7.78 -10.55
C LYS A 57 -3.37 6.60 -11.38
N TYR A 58 -2.06 6.48 -11.58
CA TYR A 58 -1.47 5.32 -12.24
C TYR A 58 -1.69 4.02 -11.45
N ALA A 59 -1.56 4.06 -10.13
CA ALA A 59 -1.82 2.89 -9.28
C ALA A 59 -3.26 2.40 -9.43
N LYS A 60 -4.23 3.32 -9.42
CA LYS A 60 -5.66 3.03 -9.64
C LYS A 60 -5.96 2.46 -11.03
N GLN A 61 -5.14 2.78 -12.03
CA GLN A 61 -5.22 2.22 -13.38
C GLN A 61 -4.51 0.85 -13.52
N GLY A 62 -3.94 0.32 -12.44
CA GLY A 62 -3.17 -0.92 -12.46
C GLY A 62 -1.77 -0.78 -13.08
N ARG A 63 -1.33 0.45 -13.38
CA ARG A 63 -0.02 0.75 -13.96
C ARG A 63 1.04 0.84 -12.86
N TYR A 64 1.23 -0.25 -12.12
CA TYR A 64 2.02 -0.26 -10.88
C TYR A 64 3.48 0.15 -11.06
N THR A 65 4.13 -0.23 -12.16
CA THR A 65 5.53 0.16 -12.44
C THR A 65 5.67 1.67 -12.58
N HIS A 66 4.82 2.30 -13.39
CA HIS A 66 4.84 3.76 -13.61
C HIS A 66 4.38 4.52 -12.35
N ALA A 67 3.46 3.94 -11.59
CA ALA A 67 3.04 4.50 -10.32
C ALA A 67 4.20 4.50 -9.31
N ALA A 68 4.94 3.39 -9.20
CA ALA A 68 6.08 3.28 -8.31
C ALA A 68 7.18 4.27 -8.67
N GLU A 69 7.56 4.38 -9.96
CA GLU A 69 8.57 5.35 -10.42
C GLU A 69 8.24 6.79 -10.00
N VAL A 70 6.98 7.21 -10.18
CA VAL A 70 6.55 8.57 -9.83
C VAL A 70 6.48 8.76 -8.32
N LEU A 71 5.97 7.78 -7.58
CA LEU A 71 5.82 7.88 -6.13
C LEU A 71 7.15 7.77 -5.38
N GLU A 72 8.13 7.04 -5.95
CA GLU A 72 9.50 7.00 -5.44
C GLU A 72 10.13 8.40 -5.40
N GLU A 73 9.94 9.22 -6.44
CA GLU A 73 10.43 10.60 -6.46
C GLU A 73 9.84 11.44 -5.32
N VAL A 74 8.54 11.27 -5.05
CA VAL A 74 7.85 11.97 -3.96
C VAL A 74 8.40 11.52 -2.61
N VAL A 75 8.49 10.20 -2.38
CA VAL A 75 8.93 9.63 -1.10
C VAL A 75 10.42 9.88 -0.84
N GLN A 76 11.25 9.96 -1.89
CA GLN A 76 12.66 10.36 -1.75
C GLN A 76 12.81 11.82 -1.30
N THR A 77 11.91 12.69 -1.74
CA THR A 77 11.93 14.13 -1.40
C THR A 77 11.28 14.39 -0.04
N ASN A 78 10.16 13.73 0.24
CA ASN A 78 9.43 13.80 1.48
C ASN A 78 8.99 12.40 1.92
N TYR A 79 9.82 11.76 2.75
CA TYR A 79 9.56 10.42 3.25
C TYR A 79 8.33 10.35 4.16
N GLU A 80 7.93 11.48 4.77
CA GLU A 80 6.78 11.58 5.67
C GLU A 80 5.44 11.76 4.91
N ASP A 81 5.45 11.84 3.58
CA ASP A 81 4.22 11.84 2.79
C ASP A 81 3.57 10.45 2.80
N PHE A 82 2.71 10.24 3.81
CA PHE A 82 1.98 8.99 4.01
C PHE A 82 1.17 8.56 2.78
N GLU A 83 0.50 9.49 2.11
CA GLU A 83 -0.35 9.15 0.97
C GLU A 83 0.49 8.64 -0.21
N ALA A 84 1.62 9.29 -0.50
CA ALA A 84 2.55 8.80 -1.50
C ALA A 84 3.17 7.46 -1.11
N GLY A 85 3.67 7.35 0.14
CA GLY A 85 4.32 6.16 0.64
C GLY A 85 3.42 4.94 0.77
N PHE A 86 2.17 5.11 1.20
CA PHE A 86 1.17 4.04 1.27
C PHE A 86 0.86 3.48 -0.13
N HIS A 87 0.65 4.35 -1.12
CA HIS A 87 0.38 3.91 -2.49
C HIS A 87 1.63 3.33 -3.15
N LEU A 88 2.83 3.83 -2.83
CA LEU A 88 4.09 3.25 -3.28
C LEU A 88 4.26 1.84 -2.72
N ALA A 89 4.02 1.65 -1.42
CA ALA A 89 4.08 0.34 -0.80
C ALA A 89 3.08 -0.64 -1.44
N PHE A 90 1.85 -0.19 -1.70
CA PHE A 90 0.88 -1.00 -2.44
C PHE A 90 1.38 -1.39 -3.84
N CYS A 91 2.00 -0.46 -4.57
CA CYS A 91 2.60 -0.75 -5.87
C CYS A 91 3.74 -1.77 -5.75
N TYR A 92 4.60 -1.67 -4.74
CA TYR A 92 5.64 -2.66 -4.47
C TYR A 92 5.07 -4.06 -4.23
N LEU A 93 4.02 -4.17 -3.42
CA LEU A 93 3.36 -5.47 -3.20
C LEU A 93 2.77 -6.04 -4.50
N LYS A 94 2.22 -5.19 -5.38
CA LYS A 94 1.71 -5.62 -6.70
C LYS A 94 2.80 -5.99 -7.70
N LEU A 95 4.02 -5.52 -7.48
CA LEU A 95 5.20 -5.81 -8.28
C LEU A 95 6.07 -6.93 -7.65
N ASP A 96 5.55 -7.64 -6.65
CA ASP A 96 6.25 -8.69 -5.91
C ASP A 96 7.54 -8.21 -5.18
N LYS A 97 7.68 -6.90 -4.99
CA LYS A 97 8.74 -6.28 -4.19
C LYS A 97 8.32 -6.24 -2.72
N LEU A 98 8.08 -7.42 -2.14
CA LEU A 98 7.44 -7.56 -0.83
C LEU A 98 8.17 -6.80 0.27
N GLN A 99 9.49 -6.95 0.36
CA GLN A 99 10.31 -6.30 1.40
C GLN A 99 10.25 -4.77 1.34
N SER A 100 10.28 -4.19 0.14
CA SER A 100 10.15 -2.73 -0.02
C SER A 100 8.78 -2.22 0.43
N GLY A 101 7.71 -2.97 0.12
CA GLY A 101 6.35 -2.65 0.58
C GLY A 101 6.20 -2.77 2.10
N ILE A 102 6.72 -3.85 2.69
CA ILE A 102 6.70 -4.08 4.14
C ILE A 102 7.46 -2.99 4.88
N ASN A 103 8.65 -2.60 4.40
CA ASN A 103 9.46 -1.58 5.05
C ASN A 103 8.72 -0.24 5.12
N LEU A 104 8.13 0.21 4.01
CA LEU A 104 7.34 1.45 3.99
C LEU A 104 6.11 1.36 4.90
N LEU A 105 5.32 0.29 4.78
CA LEU A 105 4.12 0.12 5.62
C LEU A 105 4.47 0.04 7.11
N SER A 106 5.56 -0.65 7.46
CA SER A 106 6.03 -0.76 8.85
C SER A 106 6.50 0.58 9.39
N HIS A 107 7.16 1.40 8.57
CA HIS A 107 7.53 2.75 8.95
C HIS A 107 6.28 3.59 9.28
N TYR A 108 5.31 3.68 8.37
CA TYR A 108 4.11 4.48 8.60
C TYR A 108 3.23 3.95 9.75
N TYR A 109 3.17 2.62 9.89
CA TYR A 109 2.51 2.00 11.04
C TYR A 109 3.14 2.42 12.37
N LYS A 110 4.48 2.45 12.46
CA LYS A 110 5.21 2.94 13.64
C LYS A 110 5.05 4.45 13.86
N ALA A 111 4.89 5.22 12.78
CA ALA A 111 4.60 6.66 12.83
C ALA A 111 3.16 7.00 13.24
N GLY A 112 2.28 6.00 13.42
CA GLY A 112 0.92 6.17 13.94
C GLY A 112 -0.20 5.99 12.92
N HIS A 113 0.10 5.68 11.66
CA HIS A 113 -0.91 5.35 10.65
C HIS A 113 -1.43 3.91 10.86
N LYS A 114 -2.28 3.74 11.89
CA LYS A 114 -2.78 2.44 12.34
C LYS A 114 -4.24 2.18 11.95
N ASP A 115 -4.70 2.77 10.85
CA ASP A 115 -6.04 2.47 10.35
C ASP A 115 -6.14 1.05 9.78
N ALA A 116 -7.38 0.60 9.60
CA ALA A 116 -7.67 -0.76 9.16
C ALA A 116 -7.06 -1.13 7.79
N LYS A 117 -6.85 -0.16 6.88
CA LYS A 117 -6.25 -0.42 5.58
C LYS A 117 -4.76 -0.70 5.74
N VAL A 118 -4.03 0.14 6.49
CA VAL A 118 -2.60 -0.06 6.74
C VAL A 118 -2.36 -1.39 7.45
N ILE A 119 -3.08 -1.65 8.54
CA ILE A 119 -2.97 -2.89 9.30
C ILE A 119 -3.28 -4.11 8.43
N SER A 120 -4.39 -4.08 7.68
CA SER A 120 -4.77 -5.21 6.85
C SER A 120 -3.78 -5.48 5.70
N ILE A 121 -3.18 -4.44 5.11
CA ILE A 121 -2.25 -4.60 3.99
C ILE A 121 -0.87 -5.01 4.52
N LEU A 122 -0.40 -4.43 5.63
CA LEU A 122 0.84 -4.84 6.27
C LEU A 122 0.76 -6.29 6.73
N GLY A 123 -0.32 -6.68 7.45
CA GLY A 123 -0.52 -8.06 7.85
C GLY A 123 -0.61 -9.04 6.67
N MET A 124 -1.20 -8.63 5.54
CA MET A 124 -1.16 -9.42 4.30
C MET A 124 0.26 -9.64 3.80
N ALA A 125 1.04 -8.55 3.71
CA ALA A 125 2.38 -8.58 3.17
C ALA A 125 3.33 -9.42 4.03
N LEU A 126 3.18 -9.33 5.36
CA LEU A 126 3.92 -10.13 6.32
C LEU A 126 3.60 -11.62 6.18
N ILE A 127 2.31 -12.00 6.07
CA ILE A 127 1.91 -13.40 5.79
C ILE A 127 2.52 -13.90 4.48
N GLN A 128 2.47 -13.10 3.41
CA GLN A 128 3.05 -13.49 2.11
C GLN A 128 4.58 -13.65 2.17
N SER A 129 5.23 -12.96 3.10
CA SER A 129 6.67 -13.08 3.35
C SER A 129 7.00 -14.10 4.43
N GLU A 130 6.02 -14.91 4.85
CA GLU A 130 6.15 -15.93 5.90
C GLU A 130 6.58 -15.38 7.28
N MET A 131 6.42 -14.08 7.50
CA MET A 131 6.70 -13.40 8.77
C MET A 131 5.45 -13.45 9.65
N TYR A 132 5.07 -14.67 10.06
CA TYR A 132 3.76 -14.92 10.67
C TYR A 132 3.63 -14.29 12.07
N GLU A 133 4.68 -14.32 12.89
CA GLU A 133 4.69 -13.69 14.22
C GLU A 133 4.45 -12.19 14.13
N ASP A 134 5.19 -11.50 13.25
CA ASP A 134 5.03 -10.07 13.02
C ASP A 134 3.61 -9.74 12.49
N ALA A 135 3.08 -10.60 11.61
CA ALA A 135 1.70 -10.46 11.14
C ALA A 135 0.70 -10.58 12.29
N VAL A 136 0.89 -11.54 13.19
CA VAL A 136 0.05 -11.72 14.38
C VAL A 136 0.10 -10.49 15.28
N GLU A 137 1.27 -9.92 15.54
CA GLU A 137 1.39 -8.71 16.37
C GLU A 137 0.60 -7.53 15.79
N VAL A 138 0.83 -7.21 14.51
CA VAL A 138 0.17 -6.09 13.83
C VAL A 138 -1.34 -6.29 13.77
N LEU A 139 -1.80 -7.50 13.42
CA LEU A 139 -3.22 -7.81 13.26
C LEU A 139 -3.95 -7.93 14.60
N LYS A 140 -3.30 -8.43 15.67
CA LYS A 140 -3.85 -8.42 17.03
C LYS A 140 -4.05 -7.00 17.54
N GLN A 141 -3.11 -6.09 17.27
CA GLN A 141 -3.30 -4.68 17.61
C GLN A 141 -4.56 -4.11 16.92
N GLY A 142 -4.72 -4.33 15.61
CA GLY A 142 -5.90 -3.85 14.90
C GLY A 142 -7.21 -4.44 15.41
N ALA A 143 -7.21 -5.73 15.77
CA ALA A 143 -8.37 -6.39 16.37
C ALA A 143 -8.71 -5.81 17.76
N ALA A 144 -7.71 -5.47 18.57
CA ALA A 144 -7.90 -4.89 19.90
C ALA A 144 -8.46 -3.45 19.86
N GLU A 145 -8.17 -2.70 18.79
CA GLU A 145 -8.73 -1.36 18.56
C GLU A 145 -10.18 -1.39 18.05
N ASN A 146 -10.84 -2.56 18.05
CA ASN A 146 -12.19 -2.79 17.55
C ASN A 146 -12.39 -2.28 16.12
N LEU A 147 -11.37 -2.41 15.28
CA LEU A 147 -11.52 -2.21 13.85
C LEU A 147 -12.39 -3.36 13.34
N ASP A 148 -13.70 -3.14 13.23
CA ASP A 148 -14.71 -4.07 12.69
C ASP A 148 -14.43 -4.38 11.21
N ASN A 149 -13.33 -5.08 10.95
CA ASN A 149 -12.77 -5.32 9.64
C ASN A 149 -12.55 -6.81 9.45
N PHE A 150 -13.33 -7.36 8.53
CA PHE A 150 -13.26 -8.76 8.13
C PHE A 150 -11.83 -9.22 7.83
N ASN A 151 -11.07 -8.43 7.07
CA ASN A 151 -9.74 -8.83 6.62
C ASN A 151 -8.75 -8.90 7.78
N ILE A 152 -8.87 -8.06 8.81
CA ILE A 152 -7.97 -8.08 9.97
C ILE A 152 -8.15 -9.41 10.71
N HIS A 153 -9.40 -9.75 11.08
CA HIS A 153 -9.68 -11.00 11.78
C HIS A 153 -9.37 -12.25 10.94
N TYR A 154 -9.72 -12.23 9.65
CA TYR A 154 -9.45 -13.37 8.76
C TYR A 154 -7.94 -13.59 8.58
N ARG A 155 -7.16 -12.52 8.35
CA ARG A 155 -5.71 -12.61 8.22
C ARG A 155 -5.04 -12.97 9.54
N LEU A 156 -5.56 -12.51 10.67
CA LEU A 156 -5.05 -12.90 11.99
C LEU A 156 -5.21 -14.42 12.15
N GLY A 157 -6.37 -14.95 11.81
CA GLY A 157 -6.60 -16.40 11.80
C GLY A 157 -5.62 -17.13 10.87
N MET A 158 -5.40 -16.64 9.65
CA MET A 158 -4.43 -17.25 8.72
C MET A 158 -3.01 -17.27 9.29
N ALA A 159 -2.54 -16.16 9.87
CA ALA A 159 -1.20 -16.10 10.45
C ALA A 159 -1.06 -17.04 11.64
N LEU A 160 -2.07 -17.14 12.50
CA LEU A 160 -2.09 -18.07 13.64
C LEU A 160 -2.16 -19.54 13.19
N ASP A 161 -2.89 -19.83 12.12
CA ASP A 161 -2.99 -21.17 11.52
C ASP A 161 -1.64 -21.64 10.96
N HIS A 162 -0.91 -20.76 10.28
CA HIS A 162 0.46 -21.05 9.82
C HIS A 162 1.45 -21.28 10.97
N LEU A 163 1.19 -20.71 12.15
CA LEU A 163 1.95 -20.94 13.38
C LEU A 163 1.45 -22.15 14.18
N GLU A 164 0.49 -22.91 13.65
CA GLU A 164 -0.15 -24.05 14.31
C GLU A 164 -0.85 -23.68 15.64
N ARG A 165 -1.16 -22.38 15.84
CA ARG A 165 -1.88 -21.85 17.01
C ARG A 165 -3.38 -21.95 16.78
N TYR A 166 -3.86 -23.17 16.55
CA TYR A 166 -5.20 -23.45 16.03
C TYR A 166 -6.33 -22.93 16.93
N ASP A 167 -6.20 -22.98 18.26
CA ASP A 167 -7.20 -22.43 19.19
C ASP A 167 -7.39 -20.92 19.01
N GLU A 168 -6.28 -20.17 18.86
CA GLU A 168 -6.34 -18.73 18.64
C GLU A 168 -6.82 -18.41 17.22
N ALA A 169 -6.39 -19.19 16.22
CA ALA A 169 -6.84 -19.06 14.85
C ALA A 169 -8.36 -19.22 14.75
N LEU A 170 -8.92 -20.22 15.45
CA LEU A 170 -10.35 -20.48 15.52
C LEU A 170 -11.12 -19.26 16.03
N LEU A 171 -10.67 -18.63 17.13
CA LEU A 171 -11.30 -17.42 17.66
C LEU A 171 -11.25 -16.25 16.67
N ALA A 172 -10.10 -16.06 16.00
CA ALA A 172 -9.95 -15.01 15.00
C ALA A 172 -10.88 -15.23 13.79
N PHE A 173 -10.96 -16.46 13.27
CA PHE A 173 -11.87 -16.79 12.18
C PHE A 173 -13.35 -16.67 12.59
N GLN A 174 -13.72 -17.03 13.82
CA GLN A 174 -15.09 -16.83 14.32
C GLN A 174 -15.47 -15.35 14.37
N ASN A 175 -14.54 -14.46 14.72
CA ASN A 175 -14.79 -13.02 14.65
C ASN A 175 -14.93 -12.54 13.19
N ALA A 176 -14.13 -13.07 12.26
CA ALA A 176 -14.32 -12.80 10.83
C ALA A 176 -15.70 -13.29 10.34
N MET A 177 -16.16 -14.45 10.81
CA MET A 177 -17.47 -15.03 10.48
C MET A 177 -18.62 -14.14 10.94
N LYS A 178 -18.53 -13.52 12.13
CA LYS A 178 -19.55 -12.57 12.62
C LYS A 178 -19.72 -11.37 11.68
N LEU A 179 -18.61 -10.88 11.11
CA LEU A 179 -18.62 -9.73 10.20
C LEU A 179 -19.10 -10.10 8.79
N ARG A 180 -18.84 -11.33 8.33
CA ARG A 180 -19.32 -11.84 7.03
C ARG A 180 -19.81 -13.28 7.17
N PRO A 181 -21.06 -13.48 7.61
CA PRO A 181 -21.61 -14.80 7.90
C PRO A 181 -21.83 -15.67 6.66
N GLU A 182 -21.77 -15.09 5.45
CA GLU A 182 -21.96 -15.82 4.21
C GLU A 182 -20.65 -16.01 3.43
N GLU A 183 -19.49 -15.86 4.09
CA GLU A 183 -18.19 -16.02 3.44
C GLU A 183 -17.66 -17.47 3.54
N PRO A 184 -17.69 -18.28 2.46
CA PRO A 184 -17.33 -19.69 2.49
C PRO A 184 -15.89 -19.95 2.94
N ARG A 185 -14.97 -19.03 2.59
CA ARG A 185 -13.56 -19.15 2.98
C ARG A 185 -13.39 -19.23 4.49
N VAL A 186 -14.19 -18.49 5.27
CA VAL A 186 -14.13 -18.53 6.73
C VAL A 186 -14.57 -19.89 7.27
N TYR A 187 -15.66 -20.46 6.74
CA TYR A 187 -16.12 -21.79 7.14
C TYR A 187 -15.07 -22.86 6.87
N ARG A 188 -14.39 -22.80 5.72
CA ARG A 188 -13.26 -23.72 5.45
C ARG A 188 -12.11 -23.53 6.44
N SER A 189 -11.72 -22.29 6.73
CA SER A 189 -10.65 -22.00 7.69
C SER A 189 -10.98 -22.48 9.10
N ILE A 190 -12.20 -22.25 9.59
CA ILE A 190 -12.66 -22.77 10.89
C ILE A 190 -12.68 -24.30 10.87
N GLY A 191 -13.17 -24.92 9.78
CA GLY A 191 -13.21 -26.37 9.63
C GLY A 191 -11.81 -27.00 9.68
N PHE A 192 -10.84 -26.39 8.99
CA PHE A 192 -9.44 -26.83 9.03
C PHE A 192 -8.85 -26.71 10.43
N ALA A 193 -8.99 -25.56 11.09
CA ALA A 193 -8.50 -25.39 12.47
C ALA A 193 -9.13 -26.41 13.45
N MET A 194 -10.44 -26.68 13.31
CA MET A 194 -11.13 -27.70 14.09
C MET A 194 -10.64 -29.13 13.81
N GLU A 195 -10.31 -29.44 12.57
CA GLU A 195 -9.73 -30.74 12.20
C GLU A 195 -8.37 -30.94 12.88
N GLN A 196 -7.50 -29.91 12.87
CA GLN A 196 -6.21 -29.95 13.53
C GLN A 196 -6.33 -30.10 15.06
N LEU A 197 -7.39 -29.55 15.65
CA LEU A 197 -7.76 -29.74 17.06
C LEU A 197 -8.45 -31.08 17.35
N GLY A 198 -8.62 -31.96 16.35
CA GLY A 198 -9.25 -33.28 16.51
C GLY A 198 -10.79 -33.27 16.52
N MET A 199 -11.43 -32.12 16.31
CA MET A 199 -12.89 -31.96 16.27
C MET A 199 -13.48 -32.28 14.89
N ARG A 200 -13.20 -33.49 14.38
CA ARG A 200 -13.49 -33.89 13.00
C ARG A 200 -14.98 -33.78 12.62
N ASP A 201 -15.90 -34.16 13.49
CA ASP A 201 -17.33 -34.13 13.19
C ASP A 201 -17.84 -32.69 12.96
N GLN A 202 -17.33 -31.74 13.74
CA GLN A 202 -17.68 -30.33 13.60
C GLN A 202 -17.05 -29.73 12.33
N ALA A 203 -15.80 -30.09 12.04
CA ALA A 203 -15.11 -29.69 10.82
C ALA A 203 -15.89 -30.11 9.55
N VAL A 204 -16.38 -31.35 9.50
CA VAL A 204 -17.19 -31.84 8.37
C VAL A 204 -18.45 -31.00 8.15
N GLN A 205 -19.13 -30.57 9.22
CA GLN A 205 -20.32 -29.72 9.09
C GLN A 205 -19.96 -28.34 8.52
N LEU A 206 -18.82 -27.77 8.94
CA LEU A 206 -18.34 -26.49 8.42
C LEU A 206 -17.93 -26.58 6.95
N PHE A 207 -17.26 -27.66 6.54
CA PHE A 207 -16.93 -27.86 5.13
C PHE A 207 -18.17 -28.03 4.25
N LYS A 208 -19.19 -28.76 4.74
CA LYS A 208 -20.49 -28.85 4.05
C LYS A 208 -21.16 -27.48 3.91
N ARG A 209 -21.16 -26.68 4.98
CA ARG A 209 -21.71 -25.32 4.94
C ARG A 209 -20.96 -24.42 3.95
N ALA A 210 -19.63 -24.51 3.91
CA ALA A 210 -18.82 -23.78 2.93
C ALA A 210 -19.20 -24.15 1.49
N ALA A 211 -19.32 -25.44 1.19
CA ALA A 211 -19.69 -25.92 -0.15
C ALA A 211 -21.09 -25.42 -0.58
N GLN A 212 -22.07 -25.45 0.32
CA GLN A 212 -23.41 -24.93 0.06
C GLN A 212 -23.40 -23.43 -0.27
N LEU A 213 -22.63 -22.63 0.47
CA LEU A 213 -22.51 -21.20 0.22
C LEU A 213 -21.79 -20.89 -1.09
N GLU A 214 -20.82 -21.73 -1.51
CA GLU A 214 -20.17 -21.58 -2.82
C GLU A 214 -21.10 -21.93 -3.98
N GLU A 215 -21.92 -22.97 -3.83
CA GLU A 215 -22.92 -23.36 -4.83
C GLU A 215 -23.99 -22.28 -5.01
N GLY A 216 -24.52 -21.74 -3.90
CA GLY A 216 -25.49 -20.65 -3.93
C GLY A 216 -24.98 -19.33 -4.54
N ARG A 217 -23.66 -19.14 -4.65
CA ARG A 217 -23.06 -17.98 -5.34
C ARG A 217 -22.89 -18.16 -6.85
N ARG A 218 -23.06 -19.39 -7.36
CA ARG A 218 -22.84 -19.74 -8.78
C ARG A 218 -24.14 -19.85 -9.59
N GLY A 219 -25.29 -19.98 -8.92
CA GLY A 219 -26.62 -19.96 -9.54
C GLY A 219 -27.16 -18.54 -9.64
#